data_AF-A0A317D387-F1
#
_entry.id   AF-A0A317D387-F1
#
_cell.length_a   1.000
_cell.length_b   1.000
_cell.length_c   1.000
_cell.angle_alpha   90.00
_cell.angle_beta   90.00
_cell.angle_gamma   90.00
#
_symmetry.space_group_name_H-M   'P 1'
#
loop_
_entity.id
_entity.type
_entity.pdbx_description
1 polymer ?
#
loop_
_entity_poly.entity_id
_entity_poly.type
_entity_poly.pdbx_seq_one_letter_code
_entity_poly.pdbx_strand_id
1 'polypeptide(L)'
;MTEEGIDQLLTFLLGVDLIVDRVGVEGSGFLGRPVVLALVAAGYDVREVQANRTAERRKRRRRAKTDVEDAEAIARETLADPNLPPAGKHSEPSSAWQTLTVLRDWRASPCPATGSTPHRSGGRTRQPPRHHPRRAALDQPGAAPTGRTR
;
A
#
# COMPACT_ATOMS: atom_id res chain seq x y z
N MET A 1 -6.90 -6.66 -18.80
CA MET A 1 -7.37 -6.27 -20.15
C MET A 1 -6.77 -7.27 -21.13
N THR A 2 -7.58 -7.87 -21.99
CA THR A 2 -7.12 -8.82 -23.02
C THR A 2 -6.75 -8.06 -24.30
N GLU A 3 -5.99 -8.70 -25.17
CA GLU A 3 -5.64 -8.18 -26.51
C GLU A 3 -6.90 -7.92 -27.34
N GLU A 4 -7.82 -8.89 -27.40
CA GLU A 4 -9.15 -8.75 -28.01
C GLU A 4 -9.92 -7.51 -27.51
N GLY A 5 -9.88 -7.24 -26.20
CA GLY A 5 -10.56 -6.07 -25.64
C GLY A 5 -9.90 -4.75 -26.02
N ILE A 6 -8.59 -4.74 -26.26
CA ILE A 6 -7.86 -3.57 -26.75
C ILE A 6 -8.20 -3.34 -28.23
N ASP A 7 -8.24 -4.39 -29.04
CA ASP A 7 -8.59 -4.29 -30.46
C ASP A 7 -10.02 -3.80 -30.66
N GLN A 8 -10.97 -4.30 -29.86
CA GLN A 8 -12.35 -3.80 -29.85
C GLN A 8 -12.43 -2.32 -29.48
N LEU A 9 -11.65 -1.89 -28.47
CA LEU A 9 -11.57 -0.48 -28.07
C LEU A 9 -11.01 0.39 -29.20
N LEU A 10 -9.89 -0.01 -29.81
CA LEU A 10 -9.28 0.74 -30.90
C LEU A 10 -10.19 0.80 -32.13
N THR A 11 -10.83 -0.31 -32.48
CA THR A 11 -11.81 -0.36 -33.58
C THR A 11 -12.97 0.59 -33.32
N PHE A 12 -13.49 0.62 -32.09
CA PHE A 12 -14.52 1.57 -31.70
C PHE A 12 -14.05 3.01 -31.85
N LEU A 13 -12.87 3.36 -31.32
CA LEU A 13 -12.33 4.72 -31.38
C LEU A 13 -12.00 5.19 -32.81
N LEU A 14 -11.55 4.28 -33.68
CA LEU A 14 -11.29 4.59 -35.09
C LEU A 14 -12.56 4.62 -35.93
N GLY A 15 -13.63 3.97 -35.49
CA GLY A 15 -14.91 3.88 -36.19
C GLY A 15 -15.91 4.97 -35.82
N VAL A 16 -15.66 5.76 -34.77
CA VAL A 16 -16.52 6.90 -34.41
C VAL A 16 -16.20 8.10 -35.29
N ASP A 17 -17.24 8.81 -35.74
CA ASP A 17 -17.10 10.07 -36.49
C ASP A 17 -16.86 11.26 -35.53
N LEU A 18 -15.88 11.10 -34.64
CA LEU A 18 -15.50 12.07 -33.62
C LEU A 18 -13.99 12.29 -33.64
N ILE A 19 -13.58 13.55 -33.55
CA ILE A 19 -12.18 13.89 -33.32
C ILE A 19 -11.91 13.74 -31.82
N VAL A 20 -11.07 12.78 -31.46
CA VAL A 20 -10.64 12.54 -30.07
C VAL A 20 -9.23 13.12 -29.89
N ASP A 21 -9.15 14.36 -29.42
CA ASP A 21 -7.87 15.06 -29.24
C ASP A 21 -7.01 14.48 -28.11
N ARG A 22 -7.64 13.96 -27.05
CA ARG A 22 -6.96 13.50 -25.83
C ARG A 22 -7.76 12.43 -25.09
N VAL A 23 -7.08 11.45 -24.53
CA VAL A 23 -7.67 10.35 -23.75
C VAL A 23 -7.14 10.37 -22.31
N GLY A 24 -8.05 10.36 -21.33
CA GLY A 24 -7.71 10.22 -19.92
C GLY A 24 -7.71 8.77 -19.46
N VAL A 25 -6.69 8.35 -18.72
CA VAL A 25 -6.61 7.03 -18.10
C VAL A 25 -6.35 7.15 -16.61
N GLU A 26 -7.17 6.49 -15.79
CA GLU A 26 -6.93 6.33 -14.34
C GLU A 26 -6.17 5.01 -14.11
N GLY A 27 -4.96 5.07 -13.54
CA GLY A 27 -4.20 3.86 -13.16
C GLY A 27 -3.35 3.24 -14.28
N SER A 28 -2.58 4.05 -15.00
CA SER A 28 -1.71 3.60 -16.10
C SER A 28 -0.56 2.65 -15.71
N GLY A 29 -0.26 2.51 -14.42
CA GLY A 29 0.91 1.76 -13.95
C GLY A 29 0.73 0.24 -13.88
N PHE A 30 -0.51 -0.27 -13.77
CA PHE A 30 -0.80 -1.69 -13.56
C PHE A 30 -1.72 -2.23 -14.67
N LEU A 31 -3.00 -2.49 -14.38
CA LEU A 31 -3.95 -3.03 -15.35
C LEU A 31 -4.18 -2.12 -16.56
N GLY A 32 -3.99 -0.80 -16.41
CA GLY A 32 -4.14 0.17 -17.49
C GLY A 32 -2.94 0.24 -18.45
N ARG A 33 -1.79 -0.37 -18.12
CA ARG A 33 -0.57 -0.22 -18.93
C ARG A 33 -0.72 -0.72 -20.36
N PRO A 34 -1.29 -1.91 -20.64
CA PRO A 34 -1.50 -2.38 -22.00
C PRO A 34 -2.37 -1.42 -22.83
N VAL A 35 -3.41 -0.84 -22.21
CA VAL A 35 -4.32 0.11 -22.85
C VAL A 35 -3.60 1.40 -23.22
N VAL A 36 -2.81 1.94 -22.29
CA VAL A 36 -2.01 3.15 -22.53
C VAL A 36 -1.03 2.94 -23.67
N LEU A 37 -0.31 1.80 -23.69
CA LEU A 37 0.63 1.50 -24.77
C LEU A 37 -0.07 1.42 -26.13
N ALA A 38 -1.22 0.77 -26.20
CA ALA A 38 -1.99 0.64 -27.45
C ALA A 38 -2.52 1.99 -27.95
N LEU A 39 -3.07 2.82 -27.07
CA LEU A 39 -3.57 4.16 -27.42
C LEU A 39 -2.45 5.10 -27.87
N VAL A 40 -1.30 5.07 -27.18
CA VAL A 40 -0.11 5.85 -27.59
C VAL A 40 0.41 5.37 -28.94
N ALA A 41 0.46 4.04 -29.17
CA ALA A 41 0.87 3.48 -30.46
C ALA A 41 -0.08 3.86 -31.60
N ALA A 42 -1.37 4.03 -31.30
CA ALA A 42 -2.38 4.54 -32.24
C ALA A 42 -2.33 6.06 -32.45
N GLY A 43 -1.45 6.78 -31.73
CA GLY A 43 -1.22 8.21 -31.92
C GLY A 43 -2.04 9.15 -31.05
N TYR A 44 -2.77 8.63 -30.06
CA TYR A 44 -3.56 9.47 -29.15
C TYR A 44 -2.70 10.18 -28.09
N ASP A 45 -3.10 11.39 -27.70
CA ASP A 45 -2.54 12.07 -26.52
C ASP A 45 -3.14 11.46 -25.25
N VAL A 46 -2.38 10.60 -24.56
CA VAL A 46 -2.88 9.86 -23.38
C VAL A 46 -2.37 10.48 -22.07
N ARG A 47 -3.29 10.85 -21.17
CA ARG A 47 -3.00 11.55 -19.90
C ARG A 47 -3.38 10.75 -18.67
N GLU A 48 -2.54 10.81 -17.63
CA GLU A 48 -2.83 10.17 -16.34
C GLU A 48 -3.81 11.03 -15.54
N VAL A 49 -4.94 10.44 -15.18
CA VAL A 49 -5.90 11.01 -14.25
C VAL A 49 -5.72 10.37 -12.89
N GLN A 50 -5.38 11.19 -11.88
CA GLN A 50 -5.16 10.71 -10.52
C GLN A 50 -6.47 10.26 -9.86
N ALA A 51 -6.54 8.99 -9.48
CA ALA A 51 -7.68 8.35 -8.80
C ALA A 51 -8.20 9.12 -7.56
N ASN A 52 -7.29 9.82 -6.87
CA ASN A 52 -7.64 10.60 -5.68
C ASN A 52 -8.52 11.82 -6.02
N ARG A 53 -8.38 12.40 -7.21
CA ARG A 53 -9.20 13.55 -7.65
C ARG A 53 -10.63 13.12 -8.02
N THR A 54 -10.79 11.95 -8.61
CA THR A 54 -12.11 11.36 -8.88
C THR A 54 -12.76 10.83 -7.58
N ALA A 55 -12.00 10.21 -6.67
CA ALA A 55 -12.49 9.70 -5.39
C ALA A 55 -13.05 10.76 -4.44
N GLU A 56 -12.44 11.95 -4.33
CA GLU A 56 -12.95 13.02 -3.47
C GLU A 56 -14.29 13.59 -3.99
N ARG A 57 -14.48 13.64 -5.32
CA ARG A 57 -15.80 13.97 -5.91
C ARG A 57 -16.86 12.88 -5.63
N ARG A 58 -16.45 11.60 -5.58
CA ARG A 58 -17.33 10.44 -5.30
C ARG A 58 -17.86 10.46 -3.85
N LYS A 59 -16.98 10.71 -2.85
CA LYS A 59 -17.39 10.76 -1.43
C LYS A 59 -18.53 11.75 -1.15
N ARG A 60 -18.58 12.84 -1.90
CA ARG A 60 -19.61 13.87 -1.76
C ARG A 60 -21.01 13.42 -2.25
N ARG A 61 -21.12 12.36 -3.06
CA ARG A 61 -22.37 11.96 -3.73
C ARG A 61 -23.10 10.76 -3.12
N ARG A 62 -22.47 9.98 -2.22
CA ARG A 62 -23.06 8.77 -1.58
C ARG A 62 -23.78 7.80 -2.55
N ARG A 63 -23.28 7.68 -3.79
CA ARG A 63 -23.88 6.82 -4.83
C ARG A 63 -23.04 5.55 -5.04
N ALA A 64 -23.68 4.49 -5.51
CA ALA A 64 -22.99 3.28 -5.92
C ALA A 64 -22.10 3.57 -7.14
N LYS A 65 -20.91 2.96 -7.18
CA LYS A 65 -19.95 3.11 -8.27
C LYS A 65 -20.51 2.49 -9.55
N THR A 66 -20.51 3.23 -10.65
CA THR A 66 -20.77 2.70 -12.00
C THR A 66 -19.64 3.08 -12.94
N ASP A 67 -19.32 2.20 -13.89
CA ASP A 67 -18.23 2.44 -14.84
C ASP A 67 -18.49 3.66 -15.73
N VAL A 68 -19.76 3.93 -16.05
CA VAL A 68 -20.17 5.11 -16.84
C VAL A 68 -19.88 6.41 -16.08
N GLU A 69 -20.26 6.49 -14.80
CA GLU A 69 -19.98 7.69 -13.99
C GLU A 69 -18.48 7.94 -13.81
N ASP A 70 -17.71 6.86 -13.69
CA ASP A 70 -16.26 6.94 -13.60
C ASP A 70 -15.62 7.40 -14.91
N ALA A 71 -16.04 6.85 -16.05
CA ALA A 71 -15.59 7.28 -17.37
C ALA A 71 -15.89 8.77 -17.61
N GLU A 72 -17.08 9.23 -17.29
CA GLU A 72 -17.42 10.65 -17.40
C GLU A 72 -16.60 11.54 -16.47
N ALA A 73 -16.32 11.09 -15.23
CA ALA A 73 -15.52 11.86 -14.28
C ALA A 73 -14.07 12.00 -14.76
N ILE A 74 -13.50 10.93 -15.31
CA ILE A 74 -12.16 10.92 -15.92
C ILE A 74 -12.13 11.85 -17.13
N ALA A 75 -13.13 11.77 -18.03
CA ALA A 75 -13.21 12.63 -19.20
C ALA A 75 -13.29 14.12 -18.83
N ARG A 76 -14.11 14.47 -17.82
CA ARG A 76 -14.22 15.85 -17.33
C ARG A 76 -12.90 16.37 -16.75
N GLU A 77 -12.20 15.57 -15.97
CA GLU A 77 -10.88 15.98 -15.42
C GLU A 77 -9.85 16.14 -16.53
N THR A 78 -9.86 15.24 -17.51
CA THR A 78 -8.97 15.27 -18.68
C THR A 78 -9.12 16.55 -19.50
N LEU A 79 -10.37 17.00 -19.66
CA LEU A 79 -10.70 18.23 -20.36
C LEU A 79 -10.38 19.47 -19.52
N ALA A 80 -10.58 19.40 -18.19
CA ALA A 80 -10.43 20.55 -17.30
C ALA A 80 -8.97 20.91 -16.98
N ASP A 81 -8.07 19.92 -16.90
CA ASP A 81 -6.67 20.14 -16.58
C ASP A 81 -5.78 19.92 -17.83
N PRO A 82 -5.36 20.99 -18.52
CA PRO A 82 -4.53 20.88 -19.72
C PRO A 82 -3.13 20.31 -19.42
N ASN A 83 -2.68 20.39 -18.16
CA ASN A 83 -1.31 20.07 -17.72
C ASN A 83 -1.20 18.68 -17.08
N LEU A 84 -2.19 17.81 -17.27
CA LEU A 84 -2.10 16.44 -16.79
C LEU A 84 -0.82 15.76 -17.32
N PRO A 85 -0.12 14.99 -16.47
CA PRO A 85 1.06 14.27 -16.90
C PRO A 85 0.69 13.23 -17.96
N PRO A 86 1.62 12.89 -18.88
CA PRO A 86 1.43 11.76 -19.78
C PRO A 86 1.14 10.47 -19.01
N ALA A 87 0.25 9.63 -19.54
CA ALA A 87 -0.05 8.33 -18.95
C ALA A 87 1.13 7.35 -19.10
N GLY A 88 1.29 6.49 -18.11
CA GLY A 88 2.34 5.48 -18.04
C GLY A 88 3.43 5.81 -17.03
N LYS A 89 4.40 4.91 -16.87
CA LYS A 89 5.57 5.17 -16.03
C LYS A 89 6.41 6.26 -16.70
N HIS A 90 6.68 7.34 -15.98
CA HIS A 90 7.74 8.28 -16.33
C HIS A 90 9.05 7.50 -16.46
N SER A 91 9.57 7.40 -17.68
CA SER A 91 10.96 7.00 -17.93
C SER A 91 11.84 8.07 -17.27
N GLU A 92 12.74 7.64 -16.39
CA GLU A 92 13.61 8.45 -15.53
C GLU A 92 12.88 9.14 -14.35
N PRO A 93 12.96 8.59 -13.12
CA PRO A 93 12.60 9.35 -11.93
C PRO A 93 13.54 10.56 -11.86
N SER A 94 12.98 11.77 -11.85
CA SER A 94 13.77 12.98 -11.70
C SER A 94 14.66 12.89 -10.45
N SER A 95 15.83 13.53 -10.47
CA SER A 95 16.74 13.57 -9.30
C SER A 95 16.03 14.04 -8.02
N ALA A 96 15.06 14.95 -8.16
CA ALA A 96 14.16 15.37 -7.09
C ALA A 96 13.30 14.22 -6.54
N TRP A 97 12.75 13.38 -7.42
CA TRP A 97 11.94 12.22 -7.03
C TRP A 97 12.78 11.15 -6.30
N GLN A 98 14.02 10.93 -6.76
CA GLN A 98 14.97 10.04 -6.07
C GLN A 98 15.31 10.58 -4.67
N THR A 99 15.55 11.89 -4.55
CA THR A 99 15.81 12.56 -3.27
C THR A 99 14.63 12.40 -2.30
N LEU A 100 13.40 12.59 -2.77
CA LEU A 100 12.20 12.42 -1.95
C LEU A 100 11.99 10.97 -1.49
N THR A 101 12.34 10.01 -2.34
CA THR A 101 12.30 8.57 -1.98
C THR A 101 13.28 8.28 -0.85
N VAL A 102 14.53 8.75 -0.95
CA VAL A 102 15.53 8.60 0.12
C VAL A 102 15.05 9.22 1.44
N LEU A 103 14.46 10.42 1.40
CA LEU A 103 13.95 11.08 2.61
C LEU A 103 12.77 10.33 3.23
N ARG A 104 11.87 9.77 2.40
CA ARG A 104 10.76 8.94 2.86
C ARG A 104 11.28 7.68 3.55
N ASP A 105 12.23 6.99 2.93
CA ASP A 105 12.81 5.74 3.45
C ASP A 105 13.58 5.99 4.75
N TRP A 106 14.29 7.13 4.85
CA TRP A 106 14.92 7.56 6.09
C TRP A 106 13.91 7.80 7.23
N ARG A 107 12.77 8.46 6.95
CA ARG A 107 11.72 8.65 7.97
C ARG A 107 11.02 7.35 8.37
N ALA A 108 10.90 6.41 7.42
CA ALA A 108 10.28 5.11 7.66
C ALA A 108 11.24 4.13 8.35
N SER A 109 12.54 4.40 8.31
CA SER A 109 13.55 3.61 9.00
C SER A 109 13.38 3.80 10.52
N PRO A 110 13.22 2.71 11.30
CA PRO A 110 13.18 2.83 12.75
C PRO A 110 14.49 3.45 13.24
N CYS A 111 14.40 4.41 14.16
CA CYS A 111 15.59 4.92 14.85
C CYS A 111 16.35 3.72 15.43
N PRO A 112 17.67 3.59 15.21
CA PRO A 112 18.44 2.58 15.91
C PRO A 112 18.27 2.84 17.40
N ALA A 113 17.75 1.84 18.12
CA ALA A 113 17.55 1.93 19.56
C ALA A 113 18.86 2.33 20.21
N THR A 114 18.90 3.55 20.75
CA THR A 114 20.02 4.03 21.56
C THR A 114 20.17 3.13 22.78
N GLY A 115 21.30 2.44 22.85
CA GLY A 115 21.88 1.95 24.10
C GLY A 115 21.47 0.54 24.51
N SER A 116 22.22 -0.45 24.02
CA SER A 116 22.57 -1.61 24.83
C SER A 116 23.33 -1.11 26.08
N THR A 117 22.70 -1.22 27.24
CA THR A 117 23.32 -0.98 28.55
C THR A 117 24.55 -1.90 28.68
N PRO A 118 25.76 -1.39 29.00
CA PRO A 118 26.88 -2.26 29.28
C PRO A 118 26.61 -2.96 30.62
N HIS A 119 26.41 -4.28 30.57
CA HIS A 119 26.30 -5.11 31.75
C HIS A 119 27.65 -5.06 32.48
N ARG A 120 27.68 -4.33 33.61
CA ARG A 120 28.86 -4.21 34.49
C ARG A 120 29.18 -5.60 35.05
N SER A 121 30.24 -6.22 34.54
CA SER A 121 30.84 -7.44 35.06
C SER A 121 31.53 -7.15 36.39
N GLY A 122 30.75 -7.17 37.47
CA GLY A 122 31.28 -7.17 38.83
C GLY A 122 31.73 -8.57 39.23
N GLY A 123 33.02 -8.86 39.06
CA GLY A 123 33.65 -10.06 39.60
C GLY A 123 33.50 -10.11 41.12
N ARG A 124 32.99 -11.23 41.64
CA ARG A 124 33.15 -11.59 43.05
C ARG A 124 33.52 -13.07 43.14
N THR A 125 34.69 -13.27 43.73
CA THR A 125 35.41 -14.51 43.97
C THR A 125 34.61 -15.54 44.79
N ARG A 126 34.87 -16.81 44.49
CA ARG A 126 34.27 -18.03 45.04
C ARG A 126 34.39 -18.12 46.58
N GLN A 127 33.31 -18.57 47.24
CA GLN A 127 33.39 -19.31 48.51
C GLN A 127 32.75 -20.70 48.33
N PRO A 128 33.38 -21.79 48.80
CA PRO A 128 32.86 -23.17 48.69
C PRO A 128 31.85 -23.52 49.81
N PRO A 129 31.08 -24.62 49.65
CA PRO A 129 29.85 -24.85 50.41
C PRO A 129 30.12 -25.39 51.82
N ARG A 130 29.28 -25.02 52.79
CA ARG A 130 29.22 -25.66 54.11
C ARG A 130 28.03 -26.62 54.18
N HIS A 131 28.34 -27.87 54.49
CA HIS A 131 27.39 -28.95 54.72
C HIS A 131 26.98 -29.08 56.20
N HIS A 132 25.78 -29.65 56.36
CA HIS A 132 25.22 -30.44 57.49
C HIS A 132 24.16 -29.74 58.37
N PRO A 133 23.21 -30.50 58.98
CA PRO A 133 22.70 -31.85 58.67
C PRO A 133 21.15 -31.95 58.61
N ARG A 134 20.67 -33.08 58.07
CA ARG A 134 19.28 -33.54 58.07
C ARG A 134 18.75 -33.83 59.49
N ARG A 135 17.45 -33.55 59.72
CA ARG A 135 16.60 -34.36 60.61
C ARG A 135 15.22 -34.58 59.96
N ALA A 136 14.83 -35.86 59.90
CA ALA A 136 13.48 -36.37 59.71
C ALA A 136 12.67 -36.14 61.02
N ALA A 137 11.35 -36.29 61.15
CA ALA A 137 10.30 -37.02 60.44
C ALA A 137 8.92 -36.52 60.96
N LEU A 138 7.83 -37.17 60.50
CA LEU A 138 6.47 -37.27 61.11
C LEU A 138 5.53 -36.06 60.86
N ASP A 139 4.24 -36.20 60.58
CA ASP A 139 3.32 -37.29 60.23
C ASP A 139 2.02 -36.61 59.71
N GLN A 140 1.15 -37.37 59.06
CA GLN A 140 -0.04 -36.95 58.29
C GLN A 140 -1.25 -36.45 59.15
N PRO A 141 -2.53 -36.58 58.72
CA PRO A 141 -3.33 -35.86 57.69
C PRO A 141 -4.61 -35.23 58.30
N GLY A 142 -5.46 -34.56 57.51
CA GLY A 142 -6.86 -34.41 57.93
C GLY A 142 -7.76 -33.41 57.19
N ALA A 143 -8.87 -33.96 56.68
CA ALA A 143 -10.21 -33.38 56.55
C ALA A 143 -10.53 -32.38 55.41
N ALA A 144 -11.15 -32.93 54.36
CA ALA A 144 -12.36 -32.35 53.75
C ALA A 144 -13.52 -32.38 54.79
N PRO A 145 -14.63 -31.61 54.63
CA PRO A 145 -15.70 -32.08 53.73
C PRO A 145 -16.64 -31.00 53.13
N THR A 146 -17.43 -31.46 52.14
CA THR A 146 -18.84 -31.07 51.82
C THR A 146 -19.15 -29.61 51.42
N GLY A 147 -19.91 -29.30 50.37
CA GLY A 147 -20.72 -30.08 49.45
C GLY A 147 -21.74 -29.15 48.75
N ARG A 148 -22.57 -29.76 47.90
CA ARG A 148 -23.91 -29.32 47.45
C ARG A 148 -24.03 -28.61 46.09
N THR A 149 -24.20 -29.47 45.07
CA THR A 149 -25.29 -29.49 44.06
C THR A 149 -25.95 -28.17 43.62
N ARG A 150 -25.94 -27.95 42.31
CA ARG A 150 -27.16 -27.95 41.50
C ARG A 150 -26.86 -28.40 40.07
#